data_AF-A0A9W4U910-F1
#
_entry.id   AF-A0A9W4U910-F1
#
_cell.length_a   1.000
_cell.length_b   1.000
_cell.length_c   1.000
_cell.angle_alpha   90.00
_cell.angle_beta   90.00
_cell.angle_gamma   90.00
#
_symmetry.space_group_name_H-M   'P 1'
#
loop_
_entity.id
_entity.type
_entity.pdbx_description
1 polymer ?
#
loop_
_entity_poly.entity_id
_entity_poly.type
_entity_poly.pdbx_seq_one_letter_code
_entity_poly.pdbx_strand_id
1 'polypeptide(L)'
;MDNNHRIRCAGHILNLLAKALIYGDGVSKFEEDLARASPQEQYKLYRRHGVVGKLHNFVNSICNSHKRRRTFHSIQREVLDEAGFIEFATLNLVKDGGIRWHSVYLMLLRCEELQETIRKYFKALRTDAATIDDDYDAATDALSGDDWDEVSAIIKVLQLFYENCKSLEGNTSQSGFGSLWQTIVNLQEIYEVLTEDVNLIEGVKHSTYLTQGINLAREKLITYFEKLVIYPSLSLYCVATALHPRLRLLWFKTHWKHHKIWHRKAESSIHAVFKKYLDAEDNNTIEIDDDEPSVRKIPGAYADDARRQRTMAVDVSLFTGRKSYKRHKRVSQLDEYLDSIDEDFRAASLSLELSKLLDDPYKWWIIEGQHRYPVVYKMAMDHLSIPSTSCDCERAFSTAKRTITCDRNSLSPAVIEATQLQKNWIRRRIVPSSIVKLIDYIQTRDGAQNTIQTDNRAQNTRISHNTPDYDAFTTSIS
;
A
#
# COMPACT_ATOMS: atom_id res chain seq x y z
N MET A 1 20.05 1.02 25.22
CA MET A 1 18.98 1.48 24.32
C MET A 1 18.09 0.29 24.05
N ASP A 2 16.94 0.20 24.71
CA ASP A 2 16.04 -0.95 24.55
C ASP A 2 15.48 -0.99 23.12
N ASN A 3 15.81 -2.06 22.39
CA ASN A 3 15.34 -2.36 21.03
C ASN A 3 13.83 -2.63 20.93
N ASN A 4 13.04 -2.36 21.99
CA ASN A 4 11.66 -2.82 22.14
C ASN A 4 10.60 -2.04 21.33
N HIS A 5 10.99 -1.00 20.60
CA HIS A 5 10.04 -0.14 19.84
C HIS A 5 10.29 -0.13 18.33
N ARG A 6 11.15 -1.01 17.79
CA ARG A 6 11.38 -1.10 16.33
C ARG A 6 10.34 -2.00 15.68
N ILE A 7 9.57 -1.42 14.77
CA ILE A 7 8.55 -2.11 13.97
C ILE A 7 9.15 -2.48 12.61
N ARG A 8 8.69 -3.57 12.01
CA ARG A 8 9.15 -4.04 10.69
C ARG A 8 8.30 -3.38 9.60
N CYS A 9 8.95 -2.85 8.57
CA CYS A 9 8.23 -2.25 7.43
C CYS A 9 7.50 -3.33 6.62
N ALA A 10 6.19 -3.18 6.44
CA ALA A 10 5.36 -4.10 5.68
C ALA A 10 5.79 -4.20 4.21
N GLY A 11 6.16 -3.07 3.58
CA GLY A 11 6.68 -3.05 2.22
C GLY A 11 7.99 -3.85 2.05
N HIS A 12 8.84 -3.85 3.08
CA HIS A 12 10.05 -4.68 3.09
C HIS A 12 9.72 -6.18 3.19
N ILE A 13 8.72 -6.54 4.00
CA ILE A 13 8.24 -7.93 4.12
C ILE A 13 7.70 -8.41 2.78
N LEU A 14 6.77 -7.66 2.16
CA LEU A 14 6.19 -7.98 0.85
C LEU A 14 7.27 -8.11 -0.23
N ASN A 15 8.28 -7.23 -0.24
CA ASN A 15 9.42 -7.34 -1.14
C ASN A 15 10.21 -8.65 -0.96
N LEU A 16 10.41 -9.12 0.27
CA LEU A 16 11.12 -10.37 0.52
C LEU A 16 10.30 -11.61 0.15
N LEU A 17 8.98 -11.55 0.31
CA LEU A 17 8.07 -12.60 -0.13
C LEU A 17 8.03 -12.70 -1.66
N ALA A 18 7.84 -11.57 -2.34
CA ALA A 18 7.84 -11.53 -3.81
C ALA A 18 9.20 -11.95 -4.39
N LYS A 19 10.32 -11.57 -3.76
CA LYS A 19 11.65 -12.07 -4.14
C LYS A 19 11.78 -13.58 -3.96
N ALA A 20 11.25 -14.14 -2.88
CA ALA A 20 11.26 -15.60 -2.67
C ALA A 20 10.40 -16.33 -3.71
N LEU A 21 9.28 -15.74 -4.10
CA LEU A 21 8.43 -16.25 -5.18
C LEU A 21 9.17 -16.27 -6.52
N ILE A 22 9.80 -15.15 -6.89
CA ILE A 22 10.40 -14.98 -8.22
C ILE A 22 11.76 -15.67 -8.34
N TYR A 23 12.60 -15.63 -7.30
CA TYR A 23 14.00 -16.05 -7.36
C TYR A 23 14.32 -17.24 -6.45
N GLY A 24 13.37 -17.70 -5.65
CA GLY A 24 13.60 -18.76 -4.67
C GLY A 24 14.47 -18.32 -3.49
N ASP A 25 15.17 -19.28 -2.90
CA ASP A 25 16.07 -19.03 -1.78
C ASP A 25 17.47 -18.58 -2.22
N GLY A 26 18.16 -17.87 -1.32
CA GLY A 26 19.52 -17.40 -1.58
C GLY A 26 19.62 -16.17 -2.47
N VAL A 27 18.57 -15.34 -2.54
CA VAL A 27 18.56 -14.11 -3.35
C VAL A 27 19.77 -13.19 -3.10
N SER A 28 20.25 -13.10 -1.85
CA SER A 28 21.47 -12.34 -1.54
C SER A 28 22.73 -12.92 -2.21
N LYS A 29 22.85 -14.26 -2.26
CA LYS A 29 23.96 -14.91 -2.97
C LYS A 29 23.83 -14.68 -4.48
N PHE A 30 22.61 -14.75 -5.02
CA PHE A 30 22.35 -14.40 -6.41
C PHE A 30 22.73 -12.95 -6.73
N GLU A 31 22.40 -11.99 -5.86
CA GLU A 31 22.83 -10.58 -5.98
C GLU A 31 24.36 -10.45 -6.02
N GLU A 32 25.07 -11.16 -5.13
CA GLU A 32 26.53 -11.16 -5.11
C GLU A 32 27.15 -11.81 -6.36
N ASP A 33 26.60 -12.94 -6.81
CA ASP A 33 27.07 -13.64 -7.99
C ASP A 33 26.86 -12.76 -9.24
N LEU A 34 25.72 -12.07 -9.35
CA LEU A 34 25.45 -11.10 -10.42
C LEU A 34 26.45 -9.93 -10.42
N ALA A 35 26.82 -9.43 -9.23
CA ALA A 35 27.76 -8.32 -9.11
C ALA A 35 29.18 -8.68 -9.56
N ARG A 36 29.56 -9.96 -9.48
CA ARG A 36 30.88 -10.47 -9.90
C ARG A 36 30.90 -10.99 -11.34
N ALA A 37 29.74 -11.34 -11.90
CA ALA A 37 29.60 -11.99 -13.19
C ALA A 37 29.80 -11.05 -14.39
N SER A 38 30.38 -11.58 -15.48
CA SER A 38 30.41 -10.90 -16.78
C SER A 38 29.01 -10.77 -17.39
N PRO A 39 28.78 -9.90 -18.40
CA PRO A 39 27.48 -9.81 -19.07
C PRO A 39 26.95 -11.16 -19.60
N GLN A 40 27.81 -12.00 -20.18
CA GLN A 40 27.39 -13.32 -20.69
C GLN A 40 27.04 -14.30 -19.55
N GLU A 41 27.76 -14.21 -18.43
CA GLU A 41 27.48 -15.01 -17.24
C GLU A 41 26.19 -14.56 -16.55
N GLN A 42 25.91 -13.25 -16.52
CA GLN A 42 24.66 -12.71 -15.98
C GLN A 42 23.45 -13.31 -16.71
N TYR A 43 23.47 -13.40 -18.04
CA TYR A 43 22.38 -14.05 -18.78
C TYR A 43 22.20 -15.52 -18.37
N LYS A 44 23.29 -16.27 -18.12
CA LYS A 44 23.21 -17.66 -17.64
C LYS A 44 22.64 -17.74 -16.23
N LEU A 45 22.98 -16.79 -15.36
CA LEU A 45 22.47 -16.73 -13.99
C LEU A 45 20.97 -16.44 -13.97
N TYR A 46 20.50 -15.45 -14.74
CA TYR A 46 19.07 -15.13 -14.84
C TYR A 46 18.25 -16.31 -15.40
N ARG A 47 18.75 -17.05 -16.40
CA ARG A 47 18.06 -18.24 -16.95
C ARG A 47 17.69 -19.30 -15.93
N ARG A 48 18.42 -19.39 -14.80
CA ARG A 48 18.10 -20.34 -13.72
C ARG A 48 16.76 -20.04 -13.05
N HIS A 49 16.24 -18.83 -13.24
CA HIS A 49 14.96 -18.36 -12.69
C HIS A 49 13.80 -18.47 -13.70
N GLY A 50 13.84 -19.50 -14.56
CA GLY A 50 12.75 -19.86 -15.45
C GLY A 50 12.37 -18.77 -16.47
N VAL A 51 11.07 -18.65 -16.74
CA VAL A 51 10.51 -17.74 -17.75
C VAL A 51 10.79 -16.26 -17.44
N VAL A 52 10.82 -15.90 -16.15
CA VAL A 52 11.14 -14.52 -15.72
C VAL A 52 12.56 -14.15 -16.10
N GLY A 53 13.50 -15.07 -15.89
CA GLY A 53 14.90 -14.91 -16.28
C GLY A 53 15.10 -14.76 -17.79
N LYS A 54 14.42 -15.59 -18.59
CA LYS A 54 14.46 -15.50 -20.06
C LYS A 54 13.95 -14.15 -20.54
N LEU A 55 12.81 -13.67 -20.01
CA LEU A 55 12.24 -12.38 -20.37
C LEU A 55 13.11 -11.20 -19.92
N HIS A 56 13.72 -11.28 -18.73
CA HIS A 56 14.70 -10.29 -18.27
C HIS A 56 15.85 -10.15 -19.28
N ASN A 57 16.43 -11.28 -19.69
CA ASN A 57 17.53 -11.29 -20.66
C ASN A 57 17.11 -10.69 -22.00
N PHE A 58 15.94 -11.09 -22.50
CA PHE A 58 15.36 -10.56 -23.73
C PHE A 58 15.19 -9.03 -23.67
N VAL A 59 14.50 -8.52 -22.65
CA VAL A 59 14.23 -7.10 -22.51
C VAL A 59 15.53 -6.30 -22.41
N ASN A 60 16.49 -6.77 -21.60
CA ASN A 60 17.79 -6.10 -21.48
C ASN A 60 18.57 -6.09 -22.79
N SER A 61 18.57 -7.21 -23.51
CA SER A 61 19.22 -7.35 -24.81
C SER A 61 18.66 -6.36 -25.84
N ILE A 62 17.33 -6.21 -25.91
CA ILE A 62 16.69 -5.24 -26.82
C ILE A 62 16.99 -3.81 -26.38
N CYS A 63 16.71 -3.48 -25.12
CA CYS A 63 16.82 -2.11 -24.60
C CYS A 63 18.25 -1.55 -24.68
N ASN A 64 19.27 -2.40 -24.59
CA ASN A 64 20.67 -1.98 -24.66
C ASN A 64 21.15 -1.67 -26.09
N SER A 65 20.41 -2.05 -27.14
CA SER A 65 20.81 -1.82 -28.55
C SER A 65 19.79 -0.98 -29.30
N HIS A 66 20.23 0.15 -29.87
CA HIS A 66 19.38 1.00 -30.73
C HIS A 66 18.90 0.24 -31.97
N LYS A 67 19.76 -0.60 -32.56
CA LYS A 67 19.41 -1.42 -33.73
C LYS A 67 18.29 -2.41 -33.38
N ARG A 68 18.45 -3.17 -32.28
CA ARG A 68 17.45 -4.15 -31.81
C ARG A 68 16.11 -3.49 -31.47
N ARG A 69 16.13 -2.33 -30.78
CA ARG A 69 14.91 -1.54 -30.52
C ARG A 69 14.20 -1.14 -31.81
N ARG A 70 14.93 -0.65 -32.81
CA ARG A 70 14.35 -0.23 -34.09
C ARG A 70 13.71 -1.42 -34.82
N THR A 71 14.38 -2.57 -34.85
CA THR A 71 13.82 -3.81 -35.41
C THR A 71 12.56 -4.24 -34.65
N PHE A 72 12.59 -4.22 -33.31
CA PHE A 72 11.43 -4.55 -32.49
C PHE A 72 10.22 -3.65 -32.76
N HIS A 73 10.43 -2.34 -32.90
CA HIS A 73 9.35 -1.42 -33.30
C HIS A 73 8.83 -1.67 -34.71
N SER A 74 9.68 -2.10 -35.65
CA SER A 74 9.24 -2.47 -37.00
C SER A 74 8.28 -3.65 -36.97
N ILE A 75 8.69 -4.73 -36.29
CA ILE A 75 7.86 -5.94 -36.12
C ILE A 75 6.56 -5.61 -35.39
N GLN A 76 6.61 -4.72 -34.39
CA GLN A 76 5.41 -4.29 -33.68
C GLN A 76 4.39 -3.60 -34.59
N ARG A 77 4.85 -2.75 -35.52
CA ARG A 77 3.95 -2.10 -36.51
C ARG A 77 3.30 -3.15 -37.40
N GLU A 78 4.08 -4.12 -37.89
CA GLU A 78 3.54 -5.22 -38.70
C GLU A 78 2.45 -6.00 -37.95
N VAL A 79 2.64 -6.26 -36.65
CA VAL A 79 1.61 -6.91 -35.81
C VAL A 79 0.35 -6.05 -35.66
N LEU A 80 0.51 -4.74 -35.43
CA LEU A 80 -0.62 -3.81 -35.29
C LEU A 80 -1.41 -3.67 -36.60
N ASP A 81 -0.70 -3.57 -37.72
CA ASP A 81 -1.28 -3.50 -39.06
C ASP A 81 -2.08 -4.78 -39.39
N GLU A 82 -1.53 -5.96 -39.09
CA GLU A 82 -2.22 -7.26 -39.27
C GLU A 82 -3.46 -7.40 -38.37
N ALA A 83 -3.44 -6.83 -37.17
CA ALA A 83 -4.55 -6.86 -36.23
C ALA A 83 -5.63 -5.81 -36.54
N GLY A 84 -5.45 -4.98 -37.56
CA GLY A 84 -6.41 -3.96 -37.97
C GLY A 84 -6.49 -2.76 -37.03
N PHE A 85 -5.51 -2.58 -36.13
CA PHE A 85 -5.45 -1.43 -35.24
C PHE A 85 -4.82 -0.24 -35.96
N ILE A 86 -5.56 0.88 -36.06
CA ILE A 86 -5.04 2.19 -36.52
C ILE A 86 -4.28 2.87 -35.38
N GLU A 87 -3.43 2.14 -34.67
CA GLU A 87 -2.68 2.67 -33.54
C GLU A 87 -1.27 3.04 -34.01
N PHE A 88 -1.04 4.34 -34.24
CA PHE A 88 0.25 4.85 -34.74
C PHE A 88 1.39 4.78 -33.70
N ALA A 89 1.10 4.34 -32.48
CA ALA A 89 2.04 4.41 -31.36
C ALA A 89 2.54 3.02 -30.95
N THR A 90 3.79 2.72 -31.29
CA THR A 90 4.47 1.54 -30.77
C THR A 90 4.88 1.74 -29.30
N LEU A 91 4.69 0.72 -28.48
CA LEU A 91 5.11 0.67 -27.09
C LEU A 91 6.60 0.32 -26.95
N ASN A 92 7.25 0.91 -25.94
CA ASN A 92 8.58 0.53 -25.51
C ASN A 92 8.52 -0.65 -24.53
N LEU A 93 9.51 -1.54 -24.58
CA LEU A 93 9.70 -2.51 -23.51
C LEU A 93 10.07 -1.79 -22.21
N VAL A 94 9.58 -2.31 -21.09
CA VAL A 94 9.88 -1.77 -19.75
C VAL A 94 11.06 -2.54 -19.18
N LYS A 95 12.22 -1.88 -19.07
CA LYS A 95 13.41 -2.47 -18.47
C LYS A 95 13.21 -2.63 -16.96
N ASP A 96 13.46 -3.83 -16.44
CA ASP A 96 13.42 -4.05 -15.01
C ASP A 96 14.69 -3.50 -14.32
N GLY A 97 14.57 -3.17 -13.04
CA GLY A 97 15.68 -2.67 -12.22
C GLY A 97 16.59 -3.78 -11.70
N GLY A 98 16.75 -4.87 -12.46
CA GLY A 98 17.27 -6.15 -12.00
C GLY A 98 16.27 -6.84 -11.07
N ILE A 99 16.77 -7.37 -9.96
CA ILE A 99 16.02 -8.18 -9.01
C ILE A 99 14.94 -7.47 -8.16
N ARG A 100 14.55 -6.24 -8.51
CA ARG A 100 13.49 -5.49 -7.84
C ARG A 100 12.14 -5.97 -8.37
N TRP A 101 11.42 -6.72 -7.54
CA TRP A 101 10.19 -7.42 -7.96
C TRP A 101 9.14 -6.49 -8.58
N HIS A 102 8.94 -5.27 -8.07
CA HIS A 102 7.98 -4.31 -8.66
C HIS A 102 8.30 -4.00 -10.13
N SER A 103 9.57 -3.75 -10.46
CA SER A 103 9.97 -3.48 -11.84
C SER A 103 9.94 -4.74 -12.71
N VAL A 104 10.18 -5.91 -12.12
CA VAL A 104 10.04 -7.20 -12.80
C VAL A 104 8.57 -7.45 -13.15
N TYR A 105 7.64 -7.22 -12.21
CA TYR A 105 6.21 -7.33 -12.46
C TYR A 105 5.75 -6.41 -13.60
N LEU A 106 6.18 -5.14 -13.61
CA LEU A 106 5.86 -4.21 -14.70
C LEU A 106 6.49 -4.62 -16.05
N MET A 107 7.69 -5.19 -16.03
CA MET A 107 8.31 -5.78 -17.21
C MET A 107 7.47 -6.96 -17.74
N LEU A 108 7.05 -7.87 -16.86
CA LEU A 108 6.24 -9.03 -17.24
C LEU A 108 4.90 -8.60 -17.84
N LEU A 109 4.19 -7.64 -17.22
CA LEU A 109 2.96 -7.07 -17.79
C LEU A 109 3.16 -6.51 -19.20
N ARG A 110 4.25 -5.75 -19.43
CA ARG A 110 4.56 -5.21 -20.76
C ARG A 110 4.94 -6.32 -21.75
N CYS A 111 5.61 -7.37 -21.30
CA CYS A 111 5.92 -8.52 -22.14
C CYS A 111 4.66 -9.31 -22.53
N GLU A 112 3.70 -9.46 -21.62
CA GLU A 112 2.41 -10.10 -21.90
C GLU A 112 1.59 -9.27 -22.91
N GLU A 113 1.54 -7.94 -22.75
CA GLU A 113 0.90 -7.03 -23.71
C GLU A 113 1.54 -7.12 -25.12
N LEU A 114 2.84 -7.39 -25.19
CA LEU A 114 3.62 -7.48 -26.44
C LEU A 114 3.94 -8.92 -26.85
N GLN A 115 3.22 -9.92 -26.33
CA GLN A 115 3.51 -11.34 -26.51
C GLN A 115 3.69 -11.73 -27.99
N GLU A 116 2.76 -11.34 -28.86
CA GLU A 116 2.83 -11.66 -30.29
C GLU A 116 4.01 -10.99 -31.00
N THR A 117 4.33 -9.75 -30.62
CA THR A 117 5.50 -9.04 -31.14
C THR A 117 6.79 -9.76 -30.73
N ILE A 118 6.89 -10.20 -29.47
CA ILE A 118 8.04 -10.93 -28.94
C ILE A 118 8.19 -12.29 -29.65
N ARG A 119 7.10 -13.02 -29.86
CA ARG A 119 7.09 -14.29 -30.62
C ARG A 119 7.60 -14.10 -32.05
N LYS A 120 7.10 -13.10 -32.77
CA LYS A 120 7.59 -12.79 -34.14
C LYS A 120 9.05 -12.35 -34.14
N TYR A 121 9.48 -11.57 -33.15
CA TYR A 121 10.87 -11.14 -33.04
C TYR A 121 11.83 -12.33 -32.85
N PHE A 122 11.51 -13.29 -31.97
CA PHE A 122 12.29 -14.52 -31.84
C PHE A 122 12.32 -15.34 -33.14
N LYS A 123 11.21 -15.38 -33.88
CA LYS A 123 11.16 -16.05 -35.20
C LYS A 123 12.10 -15.37 -36.21
N ALA A 124 12.08 -14.04 -36.30
CA ALA A 124 12.97 -13.28 -37.16
C ALA A 124 14.45 -13.51 -36.83
N LEU A 125 14.81 -13.51 -35.54
CA LEU A 125 16.19 -13.77 -35.10
C LEU A 125 16.69 -15.18 -35.45
N ARG A 126 15.82 -16.19 -35.48
CA ARG A 126 16.20 -17.55 -35.92
C ARG A 126 16.49 -17.61 -37.42
N THR A 127 15.81 -16.80 -38.22
CA THR A 127 16.01 -16.73 -39.67
C THR A 127 17.27 -15.95 -40.03
N ASP A 128 17.60 -14.91 -39.26
CA ASP A 128 18.75 -14.01 -39.47
C ASP A 128 20.05 -14.45 -38.76
N ALA A 129 20.15 -15.72 -38.33
CA ALA A 129 21.25 -16.30 -37.54
C ALA A 129 22.67 -16.19 -38.15
N ALA A 130 22.82 -15.55 -39.31
CA ALA A 130 24.10 -15.21 -39.93
C ALA A 130 24.77 -13.94 -39.36
N THR A 131 24.13 -13.20 -38.44
CA THR A 131 24.77 -12.05 -37.76
C THR A 131 24.90 -12.29 -36.26
N ILE A 132 25.92 -13.06 -35.90
CA ILE A 132 26.36 -13.32 -34.53
C ILE A 132 26.82 -11.98 -33.93
N ASP A 133 26.05 -11.46 -32.98
CA ASP A 133 26.44 -10.36 -32.08
C ASP A 133 26.72 -11.01 -30.72
N ASP A 134 27.99 -10.95 -30.29
CA ASP A 134 28.73 -11.98 -29.54
C ASP A 134 28.28 -12.28 -28.09
N ASP A 135 27.24 -11.62 -27.56
CA ASP A 135 26.94 -11.67 -26.12
C ASP A 135 25.57 -12.23 -25.73
N TYR A 136 24.61 -12.33 -26.66
CA TYR A 136 23.23 -12.74 -26.33
C TYR A 136 22.67 -13.76 -27.34
N ASP A 137 22.43 -14.98 -26.87
CA ASP A 137 21.77 -16.03 -27.63
C ASP A 137 20.25 -16.01 -27.43
N ALA A 138 19.55 -15.43 -28.41
CA ALA A 138 18.09 -15.33 -28.41
C ALA A 138 17.39 -16.68 -28.61
N ALA A 139 18.06 -17.71 -29.16
CA ALA A 139 17.42 -19.01 -29.37
C ALA A 139 17.20 -19.72 -28.03
N THR A 140 18.16 -19.60 -27.11
CA THR A 140 18.10 -20.18 -25.76
C THR A 140 17.04 -19.52 -24.87
N ASP A 141 16.78 -18.22 -25.08
CA ASP A 141 15.81 -17.45 -24.27
C ASP A 141 14.42 -17.35 -24.92
N ALA A 142 14.18 -18.03 -26.05
CA ALA A 142 12.87 -18.07 -26.70
C ALA A 142 11.83 -18.82 -25.85
N LEU A 143 10.62 -18.26 -25.73
CA LEU A 143 9.52 -18.81 -24.94
C LEU A 143 8.52 -19.58 -25.83
N SER A 144 8.09 -20.75 -25.36
CA SER A 144 7.02 -21.57 -25.92
C SER A 144 5.62 -21.12 -25.46
N GLY A 145 4.55 -21.75 -25.97
CA GLY A 145 3.18 -21.50 -25.52
C GLY A 145 3.03 -21.73 -24.01
N ASP A 146 3.42 -22.92 -23.54
CA ASP A 146 3.39 -23.30 -22.13
C ASP A 146 4.23 -22.35 -21.24
N ASP A 147 5.37 -21.83 -21.74
CA ASP A 147 6.15 -20.81 -21.00
C ASP A 147 5.35 -19.51 -20.81
N TRP A 148 4.52 -19.10 -21.78
CA TRP A 148 3.69 -17.90 -21.66
C TRP A 148 2.51 -18.11 -20.70
N ASP A 149 1.95 -19.32 -20.63
CA ASP A 149 0.94 -19.66 -19.63
C ASP A 149 1.52 -19.53 -18.21
N GLU A 150 2.78 -19.93 -18.02
CA GLU A 150 3.50 -19.73 -16.76
C GLU A 150 3.73 -18.23 -16.47
N VAL A 151 4.10 -17.42 -17.47
CA VAL A 151 4.23 -15.96 -17.32
C VAL A 151 2.93 -15.34 -16.83
N SER A 152 1.79 -15.68 -17.45
CA SER A 152 0.47 -15.19 -17.05
C SER A 152 0.10 -15.61 -15.63
N ALA A 153 0.43 -16.84 -15.21
CA ALA A 153 0.22 -17.29 -13.83
C ALA A 153 1.10 -16.52 -12.83
N ILE A 154 2.38 -16.28 -13.14
CA ILE A 154 3.26 -15.46 -12.30
C ILE A 154 2.74 -14.03 -12.18
N ILE A 155 2.26 -13.42 -13.27
CA ILE A 155 1.67 -12.07 -13.26
C ILE A 155 0.48 -12.02 -12.32
N LYS A 156 -0.45 -12.98 -12.40
CA LYS A 156 -1.63 -13.05 -11.51
C LYS A 156 -1.23 -13.14 -10.03
N VAL A 157 -0.26 -13.98 -9.70
CA VAL A 157 0.22 -14.10 -8.30
C VAL A 157 0.92 -12.81 -7.85
N LEU A 158 1.78 -12.22 -8.69
CA LEU A 158 2.48 -10.97 -8.36
C LEU A 158 1.54 -9.76 -8.27
N GLN A 159 0.43 -9.76 -9.00
CA GLN A 159 -0.60 -8.73 -8.91
C GLN A 159 -1.16 -8.61 -7.49
N LEU A 160 -1.39 -9.75 -6.80
CA LEU A 160 -1.81 -9.76 -5.41
C LEU A 160 -0.84 -9.00 -4.50
N PHE A 161 0.47 -9.23 -4.67
CA PHE A 161 1.51 -8.50 -3.93
C PHE A 161 1.52 -7.02 -4.29
N TYR A 162 1.33 -6.68 -5.57
CA TYR A 162 1.31 -5.31 -6.07
C TYR A 162 0.16 -4.49 -5.48
N GLU A 163 -1.04 -5.04 -5.48
CA GLU A 163 -2.23 -4.40 -4.91
C GLU A 163 -2.09 -4.23 -3.39
N ASN A 164 -1.58 -5.25 -2.69
CA ASN A 164 -1.29 -5.19 -1.27
C ASN A 164 -0.20 -4.18 -0.89
N CYS A 165 0.84 -4.03 -1.71
CA CYS A 165 1.83 -2.97 -1.52
C CYS A 165 1.20 -1.59 -1.71
N LYS A 166 0.45 -1.41 -2.79
CA LYS A 166 -0.19 -0.13 -3.14
C LYS A 166 -1.20 0.33 -2.09
N SER A 167 -1.92 -0.59 -1.45
CA SER A 167 -2.86 -0.25 -0.37
C SER A 167 -2.13 0.23 0.90
N LEU A 168 -0.92 -0.26 1.17
CA LEU A 168 -0.09 0.14 2.30
C LEU A 168 0.75 1.39 2.05
N GLU A 169 0.92 1.80 0.79
CA GLU A 169 1.70 2.97 0.44
C GLU A 169 1.04 4.28 0.89
N GLY A 170 -0.24 4.31 1.25
CA GLY A 170 -0.88 5.52 1.78
C GLY A 170 -1.04 6.63 0.73
N ASN A 171 -2.25 6.88 0.23
CA ASN A 171 -2.51 8.08 -0.57
C ASN A 171 -3.27 9.12 0.28
N THR A 172 -2.81 10.38 0.24
CA THR A 172 -3.23 11.50 1.12
C THR A 172 -4.69 11.95 0.97
N SER A 173 -5.51 11.25 0.16
CA SER A 173 -6.89 11.65 -0.15
C SER A 173 -7.96 10.96 0.70
N GLN A 174 -7.64 9.89 1.41
CA GLN A 174 -8.62 9.12 2.19
C GLN A 174 -8.01 8.67 3.53
N SER A 175 -8.75 8.90 4.62
CA SER A 175 -8.42 8.41 5.96
C SER A 175 -8.41 6.88 5.93
N GLY A 176 -7.29 6.26 6.33
CA GLY A 176 -7.22 4.81 6.52
C GLY A 176 -6.16 4.04 5.73
N PHE A 177 -5.40 4.66 4.82
CA PHE A 177 -4.33 3.94 4.11
C PHE A 177 -2.97 4.01 4.83
N GLY A 178 -2.26 2.87 4.86
CA GLY A 178 -0.91 2.73 5.41
C GLY A 178 -0.81 2.58 6.92
N SER A 179 -1.87 2.16 7.62
CA SER A 179 -1.82 1.93 9.08
C SER A 179 -1.32 0.53 9.43
N LEU A 180 -0.75 0.38 10.62
CA LEU A 180 -0.18 -0.86 11.12
C LEU A 180 -1.13 -2.06 11.04
N TRP A 181 -2.44 -1.86 11.30
CA TRP A 181 -3.44 -2.93 11.29
C TRP A 181 -3.59 -3.61 9.93
N GLN A 182 -3.39 -2.86 8.83
CA GLN A 182 -3.50 -3.37 7.47
C GLN A 182 -2.41 -4.39 7.17
N THR A 183 -1.25 -4.31 7.85
CA THR A 183 -0.15 -5.26 7.64
C THR A 183 -0.60 -6.69 7.86
N ILE A 184 -1.28 -6.98 8.98
CA ILE A 184 -1.72 -8.35 9.29
C ILE A 184 -2.81 -8.80 8.32
N VAL A 185 -3.77 -7.92 8.00
CA VAL A 185 -4.89 -8.25 7.11
C VAL A 185 -4.39 -8.56 5.69
N ASN A 186 -3.51 -7.72 5.15
CA ASN A 186 -2.88 -7.90 3.84
C ASN A 186 -2.03 -9.18 3.77
N LEU A 187 -1.23 -9.44 4.80
CA LEU A 187 -0.44 -10.67 4.88
C LEU A 187 -1.33 -11.92 5.02
N GLN A 188 -2.49 -11.80 5.66
CA GLN A 188 -3.46 -12.89 5.80
C GLN A 188 -4.15 -13.19 4.47
N GLU A 189 -4.55 -12.18 3.70
CA GLU A 189 -5.09 -12.34 2.35
C GLU A 189 -4.08 -13.07 1.45
N ILE A 190 -2.81 -12.64 1.47
CA ILE A 190 -1.75 -13.32 0.74
C ILE A 190 -1.59 -14.77 1.20
N TYR A 191 -1.67 -15.02 2.50
CA TYR A 191 -1.57 -16.38 3.04
C TYR A 191 -2.71 -17.29 2.55
N GLU A 192 -3.94 -16.79 2.56
CA GLU A 192 -5.13 -17.51 2.10
C GLU A 192 -5.02 -17.84 0.61
N VAL A 193 -4.68 -16.86 -0.24
CA VAL A 193 -4.51 -17.10 -1.68
C VAL A 193 -3.35 -18.07 -1.97
N LEU A 194 -2.23 -17.98 -1.25
CA LEU A 194 -1.11 -18.92 -1.45
C LEU A 194 -1.37 -20.32 -0.87
N THR A 195 -2.43 -20.52 -0.08
CA THR A 195 -2.73 -21.79 0.60
C THR A 195 -3.95 -22.50 0.03
N GLU A 196 -5.05 -21.78 -0.15
CA GLU A 196 -6.35 -22.31 -0.60
C GLU A 196 -6.43 -22.34 -2.13
N ASP A 197 -5.80 -21.37 -2.78
CA ASP A 197 -5.83 -21.16 -4.23
C ASP A 197 -4.62 -21.79 -4.95
N VAL A 198 -4.19 -22.98 -4.51
CA VAL A 198 -3.32 -23.84 -5.35
C VAL A 198 -4.00 -24.14 -6.69
N ASN A 199 -5.33 -24.01 -6.74
CA ASN A 199 -6.15 -24.13 -7.93
C ASN A 199 -6.15 -22.87 -8.84
N LEU A 200 -5.56 -21.73 -8.46
CA LEU A 200 -5.25 -20.63 -9.40
C LEU A 200 -4.36 -21.08 -10.57
N ILE A 201 -3.73 -22.25 -10.42
CA ILE A 201 -2.78 -22.87 -11.34
C ILE A 201 -3.39 -24.11 -12.03
N GLU A 202 -4.70 -24.36 -11.92
CA GLU A 202 -5.37 -25.52 -12.57
C GLU A 202 -5.24 -25.51 -14.11
N GLY A 203 -4.97 -24.37 -14.73
CA GLY A 203 -4.74 -24.24 -16.17
C GLY A 203 -3.29 -24.41 -16.63
N VAL A 204 -2.30 -24.33 -15.73
CA VAL A 204 -0.88 -24.43 -16.08
C VAL A 204 -0.42 -25.84 -15.76
N LYS A 205 -0.05 -26.62 -16.79
CA LYS A 205 0.69 -27.87 -16.60
C LYS A 205 1.81 -27.62 -15.60
N HIS A 206 1.71 -28.25 -14.43
CA HIS A 206 2.49 -28.02 -13.22
C HIS A 206 3.90 -27.46 -13.47
N SER A 207 4.04 -26.12 -13.55
CA SER A 207 5.37 -25.53 -13.53
C SER A 207 5.93 -25.79 -12.14
N THR A 208 6.93 -26.66 -12.09
CA THR A 208 7.66 -26.99 -10.86
C THR A 208 8.29 -25.75 -10.25
N TYR A 209 8.69 -24.80 -11.09
CA TYR A 209 9.30 -23.53 -10.69
C TYR A 209 8.32 -22.65 -9.92
N LEU A 210 7.16 -22.33 -10.50
CA LEU A 210 6.14 -21.50 -9.85
C LEU A 210 5.64 -22.14 -8.55
N THR A 211 5.40 -23.45 -8.57
CA THR A 211 4.95 -24.20 -7.39
C THR A 211 5.97 -24.13 -6.26
N GLN A 212 7.25 -24.29 -6.57
CA GLN A 212 8.33 -24.14 -5.59
C GLN A 212 8.43 -22.70 -5.06
N GLY A 213 8.33 -21.69 -5.94
CA GLY A 213 8.32 -20.28 -5.55
C GLY A 213 7.18 -19.95 -4.59
N ILE A 214 5.97 -20.45 -4.84
CA ILE A 214 4.80 -20.27 -3.97
C ILE A 214 5.03 -20.91 -2.60
N ASN A 215 5.54 -22.14 -2.56
CA ASN A 215 5.85 -22.81 -1.30
C ASN A 215 6.88 -22.03 -0.47
N LEU A 216 7.96 -21.55 -1.10
CA LEU A 216 8.99 -20.75 -0.44
C LEU A 216 8.45 -19.40 0.05
N ALA A 217 7.61 -18.73 -0.73
CA ALA A 217 6.94 -17.51 -0.31
C ALA A 217 6.02 -17.76 0.90
N ARG A 218 5.26 -18.86 0.89
CA ARG A 218 4.36 -19.25 2.00
C ARG A 218 5.13 -19.57 3.29
N GLU A 219 6.21 -20.36 3.21
CA GLU A 219 7.07 -20.66 4.38
C GLU A 219 7.68 -19.39 4.98
N LYS A 220 8.13 -18.47 4.10
CA LYS A 220 8.65 -17.18 4.51
C LYS A 220 7.58 -16.30 5.15
N LEU A 221 6.37 -16.32 4.62
CA LEU A 221 5.22 -15.60 5.16
C LEU A 221 4.86 -16.06 6.58
N ILE A 222 4.80 -17.38 6.82
CA ILE A 222 4.60 -17.96 8.16
C ILE A 222 5.71 -17.48 9.12
N THR A 223 6.98 -17.54 8.68
CA THR A 223 8.11 -17.04 9.46
C THR A 223 7.94 -15.56 9.84
N TYR A 224 7.37 -14.74 8.94
CA TYR A 224 7.08 -13.35 9.25
C TYR A 224 5.92 -13.21 10.24
N PHE A 225 4.84 -13.96 10.13
CA PHE A 225 3.79 -13.97 11.15
C PHE A 225 4.35 -14.26 12.55
N GLU A 226 5.25 -15.24 12.69
CA GLU A 226 5.92 -15.51 13.97
C GLU A 226 6.73 -14.32 14.47
N LYS A 227 7.47 -13.64 13.57
CA LYS A 227 8.26 -12.45 13.89
C LYS A 227 7.41 -11.23 14.24
N LEU A 228 6.17 -11.14 13.74
CA LEU A 228 5.26 -10.03 14.01
C LEU A 228 4.38 -10.27 15.24
N VAL A 229 4.04 -11.53 15.51
CA VAL A 229 3.07 -11.92 16.54
C VAL A 229 3.76 -12.53 17.76
N ILE A 230 4.57 -13.59 17.57
CA ILE A 230 5.10 -14.41 18.68
C ILE A 230 6.34 -13.78 19.32
N TYR A 231 7.37 -13.51 18.51
CA TYR A 231 8.68 -13.08 19.02
C TYR A 231 8.70 -11.75 19.78
N PRO A 232 7.93 -10.70 19.41
CA PRO A 232 7.95 -9.47 20.20
C PRO A 232 7.28 -9.67 21.56
N SER A 233 7.71 -8.90 22.55
CA SER A 233 7.09 -8.91 23.89
C SER A 233 5.60 -8.55 23.81
N LEU A 234 5.28 -7.50 23.05
CA LEU A 234 3.94 -7.06 22.69
C LEU A 234 3.83 -6.95 21.17
N SER A 235 2.81 -7.56 20.57
CA SER A 235 2.57 -7.40 19.13
C SER A 235 1.76 -6.14 18.86
N LEU A 236 2.44 -5.06 18.49
CA LEU A 236 1.77 -3.79 18.13
C LEU A 236 0.86 -3.93 16.91
N TYR A 237 1.18 -4.84 15.99
CA TYR A 237 0.31 -5.16 14.86
C TYR A 237 -1.02 -5.74 15.33
N CYS A 238 -0.97 -6.73 16.23
CA CYS A 238 -2.20 -7.30 16.77
C CYS A 238 -3.02 -6.28 17.57
N VAL A 239 -2.34 -5.40 18.31
CA VAL A 239 -2.98 -4.31 19.07
C VAL A 239 -3.71 -3.36 18.12
N ALA A 240 -3.05 -2.88 17.06
CA ALA A 240 -3.67 -2.00 16.07
C ALA A 240 -4.86 -2.68 15.37
N THR A 241 -4.74 -3.95 14.98
CA THR A 241 -5.84 -4.72 14.37
C THR A 241 -7.00 -4.93 15.34
N ALA A 242 -6.74 -5.20 16.62
CA ALA A 242 -7.80 -5.33 17.64
C ALA A 242 -8.50 -3.99 17.95
N LEU A 243 -7.80 -2.86 17.76
CA LEU A 243 -8.37 -1.52 17.90
C LEU A 243 -9.19 -1.09 16.68
N HIS A 244 -9.20 -1.87 15.61
CA HIS A 244 -10.06 -1.59 14.47
C HIS A 244 -11.53 -1.95 14.80
N PRO A 245 -12.49 -1.03 14.68
CA PRO A 245 -13.88 -1.24 15.11
C PRO A 245 -14.56 -2.44 14.44
N ARG A 246 -14.29 -2.65 13.15
CA ARG A 246 -14.78 -3.81 12.38
C ARG A 246 -14.12 -5.15 12.70
N LEU A 247 -12.86 -5.17 13.16
CA LEU A 247 -12.07 -6.40 13.23
C LEU A 247 -12.07 -6.97 14.65
N ARG A 248 -11.59 -6.16 15.61
CA ARG A 248 -11.40 -6.53 17.02
C ARG A 248 -10.73 -7.89 17.21
N LEU A 249 -10.98 -8.56 18.33
CA LEU A 249 -10.49 -9.92 18.54
C LEU A 249 -11.21 -10.98 17.68
N LEU A 250 -12.41 -10.65 17.17
CA LEU A 250 -13.19 -11.56 16.34
C LEU A 250 -12.47 -11.93 15.03
N TRP A 251 -11.75 -10.97 14.44
CA TRP A 251 -10.95 -11.22 13.24
C TRP A 251 -9.91 -12.32 13.46
N PHE A 252 -9.15 -12.28 14.57
CA PHE A 252 -8.20 -13.34 14.90
C PHE A 252 -8.88 -14.68 15.16
N LYS A 253 -10.03 -14.70 15.84
CA LYS A 253 -10.81 -15.94 16.05
C LYS A 253 -11.24 -16.57 14.73
N THR A 254 -11.48 -15.75 13.71
CA THR A 254 -11.96 -16.19 12.39
C THR A 254 -10.83 -16.73 11.53
N HIS A 255 -9.72 -15.99 11.40
CA HIS A 255 -8.62 -16.34 10.50
C HIS A 255 -7.57 -17.25 11.16
N TRP A 256 -7.41 -17.22 12.48
CA TRP A 256 -6.40 -17.97 13.22
C TRP A 256 -6.98 -19.11 14.06
N LYS A 257 -8.08 -19.74 13.59
CA LYS A 257 -8.74 -20.87 14.26
C LYS A 257 -7.78 -21.99 14.66
N HIS A 258 -6.82 -22.29 13.78
CA HIS A 258 -5.81 -23.33 13.99
C HIS A 258 -4.54 -22.82 14.71
N HIS A 259 -4.36 -21.50 14.86
CA HIS A 259 -3.20 -20.88 15.50
C HIS A 259 -3.56 -20.29 16.87
N LYS A 260 -3.98 -21.15 17.81
CA LYS A 260 -4.39 -20.74 19.17
C LYS A 260 -3.35 -19.91 19.93
N ILE A 261 -2.06 -20.17 19.68
CA ILE A 261 -0.96 -19.41 20.28
C ILE A 261 -1.00 -17.94 19.81
N TRP A 262 -1.24 -17.70 18.52
CA TRP A 262 -1.29 -16.36 17.95
C TRP A 262 -2.48 -15.57 18.50
N HIS A 263 -3.64 -16.22 18.63
CA HIS A 263 -4.82 -15.61 19.25
C HIS A 263 -4.55 -15.17 20.70
N ARG A 264 -4.04 -16.07 21.55
CA ARG A 264 -3.70 -15.74 22.95
C ARG A 264 -2.68 -14.61 23.03
N LYS A 265 -1.73 -14.56 22.09
CA LYS A 265 -0.72 -13.50 22.02
C LYS A 265 -1.32 -12.16 21.61
N ALA A 266 -2.27 -12.14 20.67
CA ALA A 266 -3.00 -10.92 20.30
C ALA A 266 -3.81 -10.37 21.49
N GLU A 267 -4.57 -11.23 22.16
CA GLU A 267 -5.38 -10.89 23.34
C GLU A 267 -4.51 -10.38 24.49
N SER A 268 -3.48 -11.13 24.91
CA SER A 268 -2.57 -10.68 25.96
C SER A 268 -1.82 -9.39 25.61
N SER A 269 -1.49 -9.15 24.34
CA SER A 269 -0.82 -7.92 23.91
C SER A 269 -1.72 -6.69 24.09
N ILE A 270 -2.99 -6.74 23.66
CA ILE A 270 -3.90 -5.60 23.82
C ILE A 270 -4.22 -5.30 25.28
N HIS A 271 -4.42 -6.34 26.10
CA HIS A 271 -4.64 -6.17 27.53
C HIS A 271 -3.42 -5.57 28.24
N ALA A 272 -2.20 -6.03 27.89
CA ALA A 272 -0.97 -5.50 28.47
C ALA A 272 -0.71 -4.06 28.05
N VAL A 273 -1.02 -3.66 26.82
CA VAL A 273 -0.95 -2.25 26.39
C VAL A 273 -1.98 -1.42 27.15
N PHE A 274 -3.24 -1.86 27.20
CA PHE A 274 -4.30 -1.14 27.92
C PHE A 274 -3.96 -0.91 29.40
N LYS A 275 -3.38 -1.92 30.06
CA LYS A 275 -2.88 -1.76 31.44
C LYS A 275 -1.86 -0.63 31.58
N LYS A 276 -0.93 -0.46 30.62
CA LYS A 276 0.04 0.65 30.65
C LYS A 276 -0.64 2.02 30.59
N TYR A 277 -1.75 2.14 29.85
CA TYR A 277 -2.52 3.39 29.80
C TYR A 277 -3.25 3.65 31.12
N LEU A 278 -3.79 2.61 31.78
CA LEU A 278 -4.38 2.76 33.11
C LEU A 278 -3.35 3.18 34.16
N ASP A 279 -2.20 2.49 34.20
CA ASP A 279 -1.11 2.80 35.13
C ASP A 279 -0.60 4.25 34.92
N ALA A 280 -0.57 4.74 33.67
CA ALA A 280 -0.19 6.11 33.36
C ALA A 280 -1.24 7.16 33.81
N GLU A 281 -2.54 6.85 33.71
CA GLU A 281 -3.60 7.74 34.22
C GLU A 281 -3.59 7.81 35.75
N ASP A 282 -3.36 6.68 36.42
CA ASP A 282 -3.27 6.63 37.89
C ASP A 282 -2.06 7.45 38.39
N ASN A 283 -0.90 7.34 37.74
CA ASN A 283 0.28 8.14 38.06
C ASN A 283 0.07 9.65 37.83
N ASN A 284 -0.58 10.03 36.73
CA ASN A 284 -0.92 11.43 36.45
C ASN A 284 -1.92 12.02 37.46
N THR A 285 -2.71 11.18 38.12
CA THR A 285 -3.66 11.62 39.15
C THR A 285 -2.98 11.82 40.51
N ILE A 286 -1.81 11.20 40.74
CA ILE A 286 -1.02 11.32 41.97
C ILE A 286 -0.10 12.56 41.96
N GLU A 287 0.29 13.07 40.78
CA GLU A 287 1.13 14.29 40.66
C GLU A 287 0.35 15.63 40.77
N ILE A 288 -0.95 15.61 41.09
CA ILE A 288 -1.69 16.81 41.48
C ILE A 288 -1.62 16.95 43.01
N ASP A 289 -0.44 17.27 43.52
CA ASP A 289 -0.23 17.66 44.92
C ASP A 289 -0.08 19.20 44.94
N ASP A 290 -1.11 19.87 45.47
CA ASP A 290 -1.17 21.24 46.04
C ASP A 290 -0.19 22.35 45.58
N ASP A 291 -0.08 22.63 44.27
CA ASP A 291 0.31 23.98 43.83
C ASP A 291 -0.92 24.74 43.32
N GLU A 292 -1.55 25.45 44.24
CA GLU A 292 -2.62 26.41 44.00
C GLU A 292 -2.18 27.39 42.88
N PRO A 293 -2.95 27.56 41.79
CA PRO A 293 -2.58 28.49 40.74
C PRO A 293 -2.61 29.90 41.32
N SER A 294 -1.43 30.54 41.44
CA SER A 294 -1.32 31.92 41.92
C SER A 294 -2.17 32.88 41.07
N VAL A 295 -3.37 33.18 41.55
CA VAL A 295 -4.22 34.21 40.99
C VAL A 295 -3.52 35.54 41.25
N ARG A 296 -2.99 36.16 40.20
CA ARG A 296 -2.50 37.55 40.28
C ARG A 296 -3.67 38.43 40.73
N LYS A 297 -3.60 38.95 41.97
CA LYS A 297 -4.56 39.94 42.49
C LYS A 297 -4.43 41.21 41.65
N ILE A 298 -5.46 41.50 40.86
CA ILE A 298 -5.63 42.80 40.21
C ILE A 298 -6.19 43.76 41.27
N PRO A 299 -5.50 44.85 41.64
CA PRO A 299 -6.04 45.82 42.59
C PRO A 299 -7.16 46.63 41.91
N GLY A 300 -8.35 46.69 42.53
CA GLY A 300 -9.34 47.73 42.21
C GLY A 300 -10.78 47.32 41.90
N ALA A 301 -11.32 46.22 42.43
CA ALA A 301 -12.75 45.95 42.35
C ALA A 301 -13.33 45.55 43.72
N TYR A 302 -13.72 46.56 44.51
CA TYR A 302 -14.63 46.35 45.64
C TYR A 302 -16.06 46.22 45.11
N ALA A 303 -16.54 44.98 44.97
CA ALA A 303 -17.97 44.63 45.02
C ALA A 303 -18.13 43.12 45.21
N ASP A 304 -18.13 42.69 46.48
CA ASP A 304 -18.80 41.50 47.04
C ASP A 304 -18.92 40.24 46.13
N ASP A 305 -17.78 39.68 45.75
CA ASP A 305 -17.66 38.44 44.97
C ASP A 305 -18.28 37.22 45.69
N ALA A 306 -18.35 37.26 47.03
CA ALA A 306 -18.91 36.20 47.86
C ALA A 306 -20.45 36.07 47.75
N ARG A 307 -21.17 37.15 47.39
CA ARG A 307 -22.62 37.08 47.15
C ARG A 307 -22.90 36.54 45.75
N ARG A 308 -22.16 37.00 44.73
CA ARG A 308 -22.27 36.52 43.35
C ARG A 308 -21.93 35.03 43.24
N GLN A 309 -20.87 34.57 43.89
CA GLN A 309 -20.51 33.15 43.94
C GLN A 309 -21.58 32.29 44.64
N ARG A 310 -22.31 32.81 45.64
CA ARG A 310 -23.43 32.08 46.27
C ARG A 310 -24.70 32.03 45.42
N THR A 311 -25.04 33.09 44.69
CA THR A 311 -26.23 33.12 43.81
C THR A 311 -26.01 32.52 42.42
N MET A 312 -24.76 32.42 41.95
CA MET A 312 -24.37 31.80 40.67
C MET A 312 -23.73 30.42 40.85
N ALA A 313 -23.65 29.90 42.08
CA ALA A 313 -23.23 28.53 42.34
C ALA A 313 -24.27 27.57 41.76
N VAL A 314 -24.03 27.15 40.52
CA VAL A 314 -24.72 26.02 39.93
C VAL A 314 -24.05 24.76 40.45
N ASP A 315 -24.82 23.86 41.05
CA ASP A 315 -24.30 22.52 41.37
C ASP A 315 -24.00 21.80 40.05
N VAL A 316 -22.72 21.82 39.67
CA VAL A 316 -22.20 21.20 38.45
C VAL A 316 -22.47 19.69 38.46
N SER A 317 -22.75 19.08 39.62
CA SER A 317 -23.16 17.67 39.73
C SER A 317 -24.56 17.40 39.15
N LEU A 318 -25.45 18.41 39.13
CA LEU A 318 -26.78 18.31 38.51
C LEU A 318 -26.72 18.40 36.98
N PHE A 319 -25.71 19.07 36.41
CA PHE A 319 -25.51 19.17 34.95
C PHE A 319 -24.60 18.08 34.38
N THR A 320 -23.63 17.58 35.16
CA THR A 320 -22.66 16.60 34.64
C THR A 320 -23.09 15.16 34.81
N GLY A 321 -24.17 14.86 35.55
CA GLY A 321 -24.59 13.48 35.81
C GLY A 321 -23.44 12.60 36.35
N ARG A 322 -22.37 13.20 36.89
CA ARG A 322 -21.19 12.51 37.38
C ARG A 322 -21.54 11.92 38.74
N LYS A 323 -22.28 10.81 38.70
CA LYS A 323 -22.18 9.80 39.75
C LYS A 323 -20.70 9.48 39.86
N SER A 324 -20.10 9.82 40.99
CA SER A 324 -18.85 9.22 41.49
C SER A 324 -18.81 7.79 40.97
N TYR A 325 -17.80 7.46 40.17
CA TYR A 325 -17.61 6.13 39.57
C TYR A 325 -17.33 5.11 40.68
N LYS A 326 -18.34 4.86 41.54
CA LYS A 326 -18.39 3.79 42.52
C LYS A 326 -18.39 2.51 41.71
N ARG A 327 -17.23 1.85 41.74
CA ARG A 327 -16.99 0.41 41.70
C ARG A 327 -18.23 -0.43 41.32
N HIS A 328 -18.72 -0.26 40.10
CA HIS A 328 -19.45 -1.34 39.45
C HIS A 328 -18.45 -2.48 39.33
N LYS A 329 -18.93 -3.71 39.51
CA LYS A 329 -18.20 -4.94 39.19
C LYS A 329 -17.96 -4.92 37.67
N ARG A 330 -16.92 -4.18 37.26
CA ARG A 330 -16.76 -3.60 35.92
C ARG A 330 -15.92 -4.53 35.06
N VAL A 331 -16.55 -5.06 34.01
CA VAL A 331 -15.89 -5.38 32.74
C VAL A 331 -14.99 -4.18 32.39
N SER A 332 -13.72 -4.41 32.05
CA SER A 332 -12.81 -3.29 31.75
C SER A 332 -13.33 -2.53 30.53
N GLN A 333 -13.05 -1.23 30.41
CA GLN A 333 -13.50 -0.44 29.24
C GLN A 333 -13.07 -1.09 27.90
N LEU A 334 -11.90 -1.73 27.90
CA LEU A 334 -11.42 -2.53 26.78
C LEU A 334 -12.32 -3.73 26.49
N ASP A 335 -12.69 -4.51 27.51
CA ASP A 335 -13.56 -5.66 27.34
C ASP A 335 -14.94 -5.24 26.82
N GLU A 336 -15.49 -4.13 27.31
CA GLU A 336 -16.76 -3.58 26.82
C GLU A 336 -16.69 -3.18 25.33
N TYR A 337 -15.56 -2.58 24.93
CA TYR A 337 -15.29 -2.32 23.51
C TYR A 337 -15.17 -3.62 22.72
N LEU A 338 -14.47 -4.63 23.22
CA LEU A 338 -14.28 -5.88 22.50
C LEU A 338 -15.58 -6.69 22.34
N ASP A 339 -16.46 -6.66 23.35
CA ASP A 339 -17.71 -7.43 23.38
C ASP A 339 -18.86 -6.74 22.63
N SER A 340 -18.83 -5.41 22.47
CA SER A 340 -19.89 -4.65 21.77
C SER A 340 -19.91 -4.82 20.24
N ILE A 341 -19.10 -5.71 19.67
CA ILE A 341 -18.94 -5.84 18.21
C ILE A 341 -20.25 -6.23 17.51
N ASP A 342 -21.04 -7.09 18.14
CA ASP A 342 -22.30 -7.56 17.58
C ASP A 342 -23.35 -6.45 17.51
N GLU A 343 -23.33 -5.51 18.45
CA GLU A 343 -24.23 -4.35 18.45
C GLU A 343 -23.86 -3.39 17.32
N ASP A 344 -22.57 -3.10 17.18
CA ASP A 344 -22.07 -2.22 16.12
C ASP A 344 -22.31 -2.82 14.73
N PHE A 345 -22.17 -4.15 14.54
CA PHE A 345 -22.52 -4.82 13.29
C PHE A 345 -24.02 -4.81 12.98
N ARG A 346 -24.87 -5.01 13.99
CA ARG A 346 -26.33 -4.89 13.81
C ARG A 346 -26.73 -3.48 13.42
N ALA A 347 -26.10 -2.47 14.00
CA ALA A 347 -26.37 -1.08 13.64
C ALA A 347 -25.89 -0.79 12.21
N ALA A 348 -24.71 -1.28 11.83
CA ALA A 348 -24.16 -1.09 10.48
C ALA A 348 -24.95 -1.80 9.37
N SER A 349 -25.59 -2.95 9.67
CA SER A 349 -26.46 -3.61 8.68
C SER A 349 -27.74 -2.83 8.39
N LEU A 350 -28.15 -1.94 9.29
CA LEU A 350 -29.34 -1.09 9.16
C LEU A 350 -29.03 0.27 8.52
N SER A 351 -27.76 0.68 8.41
CA SER A 351 -27.36 1.97 7.86
C SER A 351 -26.04 1.90 7.08
N LEU A 352 -26.09 2.24 5.80
CA LEU A 352 -24.91 2.33 4.94
C LEU A 352 -23.88 3.36 5.47
N GLU A 353 -24.35 4.45 6.08
CA GLU A 353 -23.47 5.46 6.67
C GLU A 353 -22.67 4.89 7.85
N LEU A 354 -23.33 4.11 8.71
CA LEU A 354 -22.68 3.48 9.85
C LEU A 354 -21.76 2.32 9.43
N SER A 355 -22.11 1.58 8.36
CA SER A 355 -21.17 0.62 7.76
C SER A 355 -19.90 1.30 7.27
N LYS A 356 -20.02 2.42 6.53
CA LYS A 356 -18.86 3.19 6.07
C LYS A 356 -18.06 3.78 7.23
N LEU A 357 -18.72 4.12 8.34
CA LEU A 357 -18.05 4.59 9.54
C LEU A 357 -17.21 3.50 10.20
N LEU A 358 -17.71 2.25 10.27
CA LEU A 358 -16.94 1.11 10.79
C LEU A 358 -15.70 0.76 9.95
N ASP A 359 -15.73 1.06 8.65
CA ASP A 359 -14.60 0.86 7.75
C ASP A 359 -13.51 1.94 7.91
N ASP A 360 -13.84 3.09 8.53
CA ASP A 360 -12.91 4.18 8.82
C ASP A 360 -12.63 4.25 10.34
N PRO A 361 -11.57 3.55 10.82
CA PRO A 361 -11.33 3.43 12.25
C PRO A 361 -11.08 4.79 12.92
N TYR A 362 -10.47 5.73 12.21
CA TYR A 362 -10.20 7.06 12.78
C TYR A 362 -11.48 7.85 13.02
N LYS A 363 -12.37 7.89 12.03
CA LYS A 363 -13.65 8.59 12.17
C LYS A 363 -14.51 7.94 13.25
N TRP A 364 -14.55 6.61 13.28
CA TRP A 364 -15.32 5.90 14.31
C TRP A 364 -14.80 6.21 15.72
N TRP A 365 -13.47 6.20 15.92
CA TRP A 365 -12.88 6.54 17.22
C TRP A 365 -13.16 7.98 17.63
N ILE A 366 -13.14 8.93 16.69
CA ILE A 366 -13.44 10.35 16.97
C ILE A 366 -14.93 10.58 17.28
N ILE A 367 -15.83 9.95 16.53
CA ILE A 367 -17.27 10.21 16.62
C ILE A 367 -17.92 9.40 17.76
N GLU A 368 -17.64 8.10 17.82
CA GLU A 368 -18.28 7.16 18.75
C GLU A 368 -17.34 6.78 19.91
N GLY A 369 -16.13 6.37 19.56
CA GLY A 369 -15.20 5.75 20.51
C GLY A 369 -14.70 6.70 21.61
N GLN A 370 -14.55 7.99 21.32
CA GLN A 370 -14.06 8.99 22.29
C GLN A 370 -14.99 9.11 23.50
N HIS A 371 -16.30 9.06 23.28
CA HIS A 371 -17.30 9.21 24.34
C HIS A 371 -17.57 7.90 25.07
N ARG A 372 -17.64 6.78 24.33
CA ARG A 372 -17.89 5.45 24.88
C ARG A 372 -16.69 4.89 25.63
N TYR A 373 -15.49 5.05 25.06
CA TYR A 373 -14.27 4.41 25.55
C TYR A 373 -13.06 5.38 25.67
N PRO A 374 -13.10 6.42 26.52
CA PRO A 374 -12.03 7.42 26.64
C PRO A 374 -10.56 6.94 26.72
N VAL A 375 -10.26 5.86 27.45
CA VAL A 375 -8.88 5.35 27.60
C VAL A 375 -8.49 4.53 26.36
N VAL A 376 -9.40 3.67 25.89
CA VAL A 376 -9.18 2.89 24.65
C VAL A 376 -9.06 3.83 23.44
N TYR A 377 -9.78 4.96 23.42
CA TYR A 377 -9.65 6.00 22.40
C TYR A 377 -8.23 6.55 22.32
N LYS A 378 -7.61 6.90 23.45
CA LYS A 378 -6.20 7.35 23.46
C LYS A 378 -5.28 6.28 22.88
N MET A 379 -5.46 5.03 23.31
CA MET A 379 -4.72 3.88 22.80
C MET A 379 -4.93 3.70 21.29
N ALA A 380 -6.15 3.84 20.79
CA ALA A 380 -6.49 3.75 19.37
C ALA A 380 -5.81 4.84 18.54
N MET A 381 -5.87 6.10 19.00
CA MET A 381 -5.22 7.21 18.29
C MET A 381 -3.70 7.04 18.20
N ASP A 382 -3.06 6.52 19.26
CA ASP A 382 -1.61 6.27 19.27
C ASP A 382 -1.22 5.08 18.39
N HIS A 383 -1.96 3.97 18.44
CA HIS A 383 -1.57 2.75 17.72
C HIS A 383 -2.03 2.70 16.27
N LEU A 384 -3.18 3.28 15.93
CA LEU A 384 -3.66 3.33 14.55
C LEU A 384 -2.85 4.32 13.72
N SER A 385 -2.34 5.39 14.33
CA SER A 385 -1.51 6.39 13.63
C SER A 385 -0.11 5.91 13.25
N ILE A 386 0.31 4.73 13.71
CA ILE A 386 1.59 4.13 13.34
C ILE A 386 1.54 3.68 11.87
N PRO A 387 2.44 4.20 11.01
CA PRO A 387 2.49 3.76 9.62
C PRO A 387 3.04 2.34 9.51
N SER A 388 2.46 1.54 8.62
CA SER A 388 2.92 0.17 8.30
C SER A 388 4.16 0.16 7.41
N THR A 389 4.41 1.24 6.66
CA THR A 389 5.51 1.34 5.70
C THR A 389 6.38 2.56 5.92
N SER A 390 7.64 2.47 5.48
CA SER A 390 8.56 3.61 5.41
C SER A 390 8.33 4.50 4.19
N CYS A 391 7.31 4.21 3.37
CA CYS A 391 7.06 4.86 2.09
C CYS A 391 6.78 6.37 2.25
N ASP A 392 6.15 6.79 3.34
CA ASP A 392 5.95 8.22 3.64
C ASP A 392 7.27 8.98 3.78
N CYS A 393 8.21 8.41 4.53
CA CYS A 393 9.55 8.98 4.70
C CYS A 393 10.31 8.95 3.37
N GLU A 394 10.24 7.84 2.63
CA GLU A 394 10.90 7.71 1.32
C GLU A 394 10.36 8.70 0.28
N ARG A 395 9.06 9.00 0.28
CA ARG A 395 8.46 10.05 -0.55
C ARG A 395 8.93 11.43 -0.15
N ALA A 396 9.00 11.72 1.15
CA ALA A 396 9.55 12.98 1.64
C ALA A 396 11.01 13.16 1.17
N PHE A 397 11.84 12.12 1.33
CA PHE A 397 13.24 12.14 0.88
C PHE A 397 13.38 12.23 -0.65
N SER A 398 12.56 11.49 -1.40
CA SER A 398 12.56 11.54 -2.88
C SER A 398 12.20 12.93 -3.38
N THR A 399 11.27 13.60 -2.69
CA THR A 399 10.90 14.96 -3.02
C THR A 399 11.99 15.97 -2.60
N ALA A 400 12.67 15.70 -1.49
CA ALA A 400 13.82 16.47 -1.04
C ALA A 400 15.07 16.24 -1.89
N LYS A 401 15.11 15.21 -2.75
CA LYS A 401 16.25 14.91 -3.61
C LYS A 401 16.70 16.13 -4.42
N ARG A 402 15.77 16.88 -5.01
CA ARG A 402 16.10 18.11 -5.77
C ARG A 402 16.62 19.25 -4.88
N THR A 403 16.24 19.29 -3.61
CA THR A 403 16.78 20.26 -2.63
C THR A 403 18.12 19.82 -2.02
N ILE A 404 18.44 18.52 -2.09
CA ILE A 404 19.65 17.90 -1.53
C ILE A 404 20.75 17.73 -2.60
N THR A 405 20.41 17.46 -3.87
CA THR A 405 21.39 17.18 -4.95
C THR A 405 21.15 17.90 -6.27
N CYS A 406 22.25 17.95 -7.06
CA CYS A 406 22.43 18.33 -8.47
C CYS A 406 22.26 19.80 -8.86
N ASP A 407 21.26 20.54 -8.38
CA ASP A 407 20.93 21.87 -8.96
C ASP A 407 21.40 23.09 -8.13
N ARG A 408 22.41 22.93 -7.27
CA ARG A 408 22.85 23.86 -6.20
C ARG A 408 21.81 24.00 -5.09
N ASN A 409 22.21 23.73 -3.85
CA ASN A 409 22.14 24.72 -2.77
C ASN A 409 23.05 24.27 -1.61
N SER A 410 23.92 25.15 -1.11
CA SER A 410 24.58 24.98 0.20
C SER A 410 23.56 25.29 1.32
N LEU A 411 22.39 24.63 1.31
CA LEU A 411 21.43 24.77 2.41
C LEU A 411 21.96 23.98 3.59
N SER A 412 21.89 24.60 4.77
CA SER A 412 22.12 23.85 5.99
C SER A 412 21.02 22.80 6.17
N PRO A 413 21.31 21.69 6.88
CA PRO A 413 20.30 20.68 7.20
C PRO A 413 19.02 21.28 7.81
N ALA A 414 19.15 22.31 8.66
CA ALA A 414 18.03 23.00 9.27
C ALA A 414 17.12 23.70 8.25
N VAL A 415 17.68 24.30 7.19
CA VAL A 415 16.87 24.96 6.15
C VAL A 415 16.17 23.93 5.26
N ILE A 416 16.83 22.80 4.98
CA ILE A 416 16.20 21.68 4.25
C ILE A 416 15.02 21.15 5.04
N GLU A 417 15.20 20.89 6.34
CA GLU A 417 14.14 20.45 7.24
C GLU A 417 12.97 21.44 7.28
N ALA A 418 13.25 22.73 7.56
CA ALA A 418 12.24 23.78 7.59
C ALA A 418 11.46 23.88 6.27
N THR A 419 12.14 23.74 5.13
CA THR A 419 11.51 23.76 3.80
C THR A 419 10.57 22.56 3.60
N GLN A 420 10.98 21.36 4.01
CA GLN A 420 10.12 20.17 3.89
C GLN A 420 8.93 20.24 4.85
N LEU A 421 9.12 20.74 6.08
CA LEU A 421 8.03 20.95 7.05
C LEU A 421 7.03 21.97 6.54
N GLN A 422 7.49 23.15 6.12
CA GLN A 422 6.64 24.20 5.56
C GLN A 422 5.84 23.69 4.35
N LYS A 423 6.50 22.97 3.44
CA LYS A 423 5.84 22.32 2.30
C LYS A 423 4.74 21.36 2.76
N ASN A 424 5.01 20.51 3.76
CA ASN A 424 4.04 19.55 4.27
C ASN A 424 2.84 20.27 4.91
N TRP A 425 3.08 21.27 5.75
CA TRP A 425 2.03 22.07 6.37
C TRP A 425 1.14 22.82 5.37
N ILE A 426 1.73 23.40 4.31
CA ILE A 426 0.99 24.06 3.23
C ILE A 426 0.15 23.02 2.47
N ARG A 427 0.72 21.87 2.09
CA ARG A 427 -0.02 20.82 1.36
C ARG A 427 -1.15 20.21 2.17
N ARG A 428 -0.98 20.07 3.49
CA ARG A 428 -2.01 19.58 4.42
C ARG A 428 -2.98 20.67 4.88
N ARG A 429 -2.85 21.91 4.37
CA ARG A 429 -3.69 23.07 4.72
C ARG A 429 -3.71 23.38 6.23
N ILE A 430 -2.64 23.04 6.94
CA ILE A 430 -2.46 23.35 8.37
C ILE A 430 -2.19 24.85 8.54
N VAL A 431 -1.47 25.45 7.58
CA VAL A 431 -1.12 26.87 7.59
C VAL A 431 -1.82 27.59 6.43
N PRO A 432 -2.57 28.67 6.68
CA PRO A 432 -3.17 29.48 5.63
C PRO A 432 -2.07 30.21 4.84
N SER A 433 -2.05 30.04 3.52
CA SER A 433 -1.08 30.70 2.64
C SER A 433 -1.73 31.06 1.30
N SER A 434 -1.32 32.20 0.71
CA SER A 434 -1.70 32.57 -0.66
C SER A 434 -1.30 31.51 -1.68
N ILE A 435 -0.26 30.73 -1.38
CA ILE A 435 0.18 29.58 -2.20
C ILE A 435 -0.91 28.50 -2.25
N VAL A 436 -1.69 28.29 -1.19
CA VAL A 436 -2.80 27.32 -1.20
C VAL A 436 -3.85 27.74 -2.24
N LYS A 437 -4.20 29.04 -2.28
CA LYS A 437 -5.13 29.58 -3.28
C LYS A 437 -4.61 29.41 -4.70
N LEU A 438 -3.29 29.57 -4.91
CA LEU A 438 -2.65 29.35 -6.21
C LEU A 438 -2.65 27.86 -6.59
N ILE A 439 -2.38 26.96 -5.64
CA ILE A 439 -2.46 25.51 -5.85
C ILE A 439 -3.88 25.11 -6.25
N ASP A 440 -4.90 25.62 -5.53
CA ASP A 440 -6.31 25.35 -5.83
C ASP A 440 -6.69 25.90 -7.22
N TYR A 441 -6.19 27.07 -7.59
CA TYR A 441 -6.40 27.64 -8.94
C TYR A 441 -5.73 26.79 -10.04
N ILE A 442 -4.50 26.32 -9.83
CA ILE A 442 -3.81 25.46 -10.80
C ILE A 442 -4.52 24.11 -10.92
N GLN A 443 -4.90 23.49 -9.80
CA GLN A 443 -5.61 22.21 -9.80
C GLN A 443 -6.98 22.31 -10.48
N THR A 444 -7.72 23.39 -10.25
CA THR A 444 -9.02 23.62 -10.92
C THR A 444 -8.84 23.90 -12.41
N ARG A 445 -7.81 24.65 -12.81
CA ARG A 445 -7.48 24.89 -14.22
C ARG A 445 -7.07 23.59 -14.94
N ASP A 446 -6.17 22.81 -14.36
CA ASP A 446 -5.67 21.57 -14.95
C ASP A 446 -6.77 20.47 -14.93
N GLY A 447 -7.63 20.48 -13.92
CA GLY A 447 -8.85 19.66 -13.87
C GLY A 447 -9.83 20.02 -15.00
N ALA A 448 -10.08 21.31 -15.23
CA ALA A 448 -10.91 21.79 -16.33
C ALA A 448 -10.32 21.43 -17.70
N GLN A 449 -8.99 21.50 -17.88
CA GLN A 449 -8.33 21.07 -19.11
C GLN A 449 -8.44 19.57 -19.36
N ASN A 450 -8.36 18.74 -18.30
CA ASN A 450 -8.59 17.30 -18.42
C ASN A 450 -10.05 16.99 -18.74
N THR A 451 -11.03 17.71 -18.17
CA THR A 451 -12.45 17.55 -18.51
C THR A 451 -12.72 17.95 -19.96
N ILE A 452 -12.11 19.03 -20.45
CA ILE A 452 -12.21 19.46 -21.86
C ILE A 452 -11.55 18.41 -22.80
N GLN A 453 -10.43 17.79 -22.40
CA GLN A 453 -9.84 16.70 -23.18
C GLN A 453 -10.69 15.43 -23.17
N THR A 454 -11.34 15.08 -22.05
CA THR A 454 -12.25 13.93 -21.98
C THR A 454 -13.54 14.16 -22.75
N ASP A 455 -14.09 15.39 -22.73
CA ASP A 455 -15.28 15.76 -23.50
C ASP A 455 -14.98 15.80 -25.00
N ASN A 456 -13.80 16.27 -25.42
CA ASN A 456 -13.38 16.20 -26.82
C ASN A 456 -13.15 14.75 -27.28
N ARG A 457 -12.68 13.86 -26.41
CA ARG A 457 -12.52 12.42 -26.69
C ARG A 457 -13.88 11.70 -26.77
N ALA A 458 -14.85 12.11 -25.95
CA ALA A 458 -16.24 11.63 -25.96
C ALA A 458 -17.05 12.16 -27.15
N GLN A 459 -16.78 13.38 -27.62
CA GLN A 459 -17.39 13.92 -28.84
C GLN A 459 -16.82 13.26 -30.10
N ASN A 460 -15.52 12.98 -30.16
CA ASN A 460 -14.92 12.25 -31.27
C ASN A 460 -15.39 10.79 -31.38
N THR A 461 -15.79 10.15 -30.27
CA THR A 461 -16.42 8.81 -30.28
C THR A 461 -17.92 8.85 -30.63
N ARG A 462 -18.59 10.01 -30.49
CA ARG A 462 -19.98 10.19 -30.96
C ARG A 462 -20.08 10.52 -32.45
N ILE A 463 -19.04 11.12 -33.03
CA ILE A 463 -19.02 11.42 -34.48
C ILE A 463 -18.70 10.17 -35.31
N SER A 464 -18.03 9.15 -34.74
CA SER A 464 -17.72 7.89 -35.44
C SER A 464 -18.85 6.83 -35.46
N HIS A 465 -20.05 7.15 -34.94
CA HIS A 465 -21.19 6.21 -34.88
C HIS A 465 -22.43 6.62 -35.68
N ASN A 466 -22.35 7.65 -36.52
CA ASN A 466 -23.44 7.99 -37.46
C ASN A 466 -22.90 8.07 -38.90
N THR A 467 -22.58 6.92 -39.47
CA THR A 467 -22.57 6.70 -40.92
C THR A 467 -23.67 5.69 -41.25
N PRO A 468 -24.79 6.10 -41.89
CA PRO A 468 -25.74 5.16 -42.44
C PRO A 468 -25.20 4.64 -43.79
N ASP A 469 -25.17 3.33 -43.91
CA ASP A 469 -24.67 2.60 -45.07
C ASP A 469 -25.85 2.21 -46.00
N TYR A 470 -25.59 2.34 -47.31
CA TYR A 470 -26.28 1.78 -48.49
C TYR A 470 -27.54 2.42 -49.12
N ASP A 471 -27.32 2.93 -50.33
CA ASP A 471 -28.00 2.64 -51.61
C ASP A 471 -29.53 2.44 -51.65
N ALA A 472 -30.22 3.33 -52.39
CA ALA A 472 -31.05 2.97 -53.54
C ALA A 472 -31.66 4.21 -54.25
N PHE A 473 -31.86 4.07 -55.56
CA PHE A 473 -32.67 4.88 -56.49
C PHE A 473 -32.00 6.02 -57.26
N THR A 474 -31.43 5.62 -58.40
CA THR A 474 -31.71 6.22 -59.71
C THR A 474 -33.18 6.70 -59.83
N THR A 475 -33.44 7.89 -60.39
CA THR A 475 -34.04 8.12 -61.74
C THR A 475 -34.45 9.61 -61.88
N SER A 476 -34.02 10.22 -63.00
CA SER A 476 -34.78 11.20 -63.81
C SER A 476 -34.89 12.69 -63.43
N ILE A 477 -34.43 13.52 -64.41
CA ILE A 477 -35.03 14.76 -64.94
C ILE A 477 -34.90 15.99 -64.01
N SER A 478 -34.28 17.11 -64.40
CA SER A 478 -34.00 17.74 -65.70
C SER A 478 -32.74 18.59 -65.64
#